data_AF-A0A8T6M0B1-F1
#
_entry.id   AF-A0A8T6M0B1-F1
#
_cell.length_a   1.000
_cell.length_b   1.000
_cell.length_c   1.000
_cell.angle_alpha   90.00
_cell.angle_beta   90.00
_cell.angle_gamma   90.00
#
_symmetry.space_group_name_H-M   'P 1'
#
loop_
_entity.id
_entity.type
_entity.pdbx_description
1 polymer ?
#
loop_
_entity_poly.entity_id
_entity_poly.type
_entity_poly.pdbx_seq_one_letter_code
_entity_poly.pdbx_strand_id
1 'polypeptide(L)' 'KIKDIIPTRSREPNKVVCEKDGKEFEAIKDYVFIVGKTKPVITLEGK' A
#
# COMPACT_ATOMS: atom_id res chain seq x y z
N LYS A 1 4.60 -3.31 3.79
CA LYS A 1 4.80 -4.09 2.54
C LYS A 1 3.45 -4.37 1.91
N ILE A 2 3.35 -4.42 0.58
CA ILE A 2 2.11 -4.84 -0.09
C ILE A 2 2.03 -6.36 0.02
N LYS A 3 0.92 -6.86 0.53
CA LYS A 3 0.68 -8.30 0.72
C LYS A 3 -0.24 -8.84 -0.38
N ASP A 4 -1.29 -8.09 -0.70
CA ASP A 4 -2.27 -8.46 -1.70
C ASP A 4 -2.83 -7.24 -2.45
N ILE A 5 -3.40 -7.48 -3.63
CA ILE A 5 -4.09 -6.47 -4.45
C ILE A 5 -5.47 -7.04 -4.73
N ILE A 6 -6.50 -6.34 -4.29
CA ILE A 6 -7.89 -6.73 -4.47
C ILE A 6 -8.44 -5.96 -5.67
N PRO A 7 -8.51 -6.59 -6.86
CA PRO A 7 -9.13 -5.98 -8.02
C PRO A 7 -10.64 -5.88 -7.80
N THR A 8 -11.16 -4.68 -7.82
CA THR A 8 -12.60 -4.41 -7.75
C THR A 8 -13.16 -4.37 -9.17
N ARG A 9 -14.37 -4.91 -9.37
CA ARG A 9 -15.07 -4.80 -10.66
C ARG A 9 -15.93 -3.52 -10.63
N SER A 10 -15.97 -2.78 -11.74
CA SER A 10 -16.75 -1.53 -11.93
C SER A 10 -16.06 -0.25 -11.43
N ARG A 11 -16.84 0.76 -11.03
CA ARG A 11 -16.39 2.13 -10.67
C ARG A 11 -15.64 2.23 -9.33
N GLU A 12 -15.58 1.15 -8.56
CA GLU A 12 -14.87 1.15 -7.28
C GLU A 12 -13.36 1.05 -7.50
N PRO A 13 -12.54 1.84 -6.79
CA PRO A 13 -11.10 1.81 -6.96
C PRO A 13 -10.51 0.52 -6.39
N ASN A 14 -9.48 0.01 -7.06
CA ASN A 14 -8.77 -1.18 -6.61
C ASN A 14 -8.22 -0.96 -5.19
N LYS A 15 -8.30 -1.99 -4.36
CA LYS A 15 -7.73 -1.94 -3.01
C LYS A 15 -6.43 -2.72 -2.96
N VAL A 16 -5.60 -2.41 -1.97
CA VAL A 16 -4.38 -3.13 -1.65
C VAL A 16 -4.34 -3.42 -0.16
N VAL A 17 -3.92 -4.62 0.19
CA VAL A 17 -3.70 -5.03 1.57
C VAL A 17 -2.23 -4.78 1.89
N CYS A 18 -1.99 -3.92 2.87
CA CYS A 18 -0.67 -3.57 3.34
C CYS A 18 -0.43 -4.16 4.73
N GLU A 19 0.80 -4.62 4.97
CA GLU A 19 1.25 -5.06 6.28
C GLU A 19 2.32 -4.09 6.82
N LYS A 20 2.13 -3.62 8.05
CA LYS A 20 3.11 -2.81 8.80
C LYS A 20 3.07 -3.23 10.27
N ASP A 21 4.24 -3.49 10.85
CA ASP A 21 4.39 -3.83 12.28
C ASP A 21 3.47 -5.00 12.72
N GLY A 22 3.30 -6.01 11.86
CA GLY A 22 2.45 -7.18 12.12
C GLY A 22 0.94 -6.91 12.05
N LYS A 23 0.52 -5.69 11.67
CA LYS A 23 -0.88 -5.32 11.43
C LYS A 23 -1.17 -5.20 9.95
N GLU A 24 -2.33 -5.68 9.56
CA GLU A 24 -2.85 -5.58 8.20
C GLU A 24 -3.85 -4.43 8.10
N PHE A 25 -3.74 -3.65 7.04
CA PHE A 25 -4.66 -2.57 6.74
C PHE A 25 -4.92 -2.48 5.23
N GLU A 26 -6.13 -2.07 4.87
CA GLU A 26 -6.52 -1.86 3.49
C GLU A 26 -6.31 -0.39 3.09
N ALA A 27 -5.83 -0.17 1.87
CA ALA A 27 -5.70 1.14 1.26
C ALA A 27 -6.20 1.11 -0.19
N ILE A 28 -6.59 2.28 -0.72
CA ILE A 28 -6.87 2.42 -2.15
C ILE A 28 -5.54 2.39 -2.92
N LYS A 29 -5.47 1.57 -3.97
CA LYS A 29 -4.26 1.37 -4.78
C LYS A 29 -3.69 2.69 -5.31
N ASP A 30 -4.55 3.60 -5.77
CA ASP A 30 -4.14 4.91 -6.30
C ASP A 30 -3.51 5.83 -5.25
N TYR A 31 -3.71 5.58 -3.95
CA TYR A 31 -3.08 6.34 -2.87
C TYR A 31 -1.77 5.70 -2.37
N VAL A 32 -1.35 4.57 -2.95
CA VAL A 32 -0.15 3.86 -2.53
C VAL A 32 1.03 4.24 -3.39
N PHE A 33 2.03 4.86 -2.75
CA PHE A 33 3.31 5.18 -3.35
C PHE A 33 4.34 4.10 -3.01
N ILE A 34 4.91 3.47 -4.04
CA ILE A 34 5.97 2.47 -3.87
C ILE A 34 7.30 3.22 -3.71
N VAL A 35 7.80 3.26 -2.48
CA VAL A 35 9.06 3.93 -2.13
C VAL A 35 10.27 2.99 -2.12
N GLY A 36 10.10 1.72 -2.50
CA GLY A 36 11.18 0.72 -2.56
C GLY A 36 10.67 -0.72 -2.61
N LYS A 37 11.55 -1.66 -2.97
CA LYS A 37 11.19 -3.08 -3.13
C LYS A 37 11.21 -3.86 -1.82
N THR A 38 12.26 -3.68 -1.03
CA THR A 38 12.48 -4.38 0.24
C THR A 38 12.49 -3.42 1.43
N LYS A 39 13.11 -2.25 1.23
CA LYS A 39 13.19 -1.12 2.17
C LYS A 39 12.93 0.17 1.40
N PRO A 40 12.41 1.22 2.04
CA PRO A 40 12.27 2.53 1.42
C PRO A 40 13.64 3.05 0.97
N VAL A 41 13.73 3.55 -0.26
CA VAL A 41 14.94 4.19 -0.82
C VAL A 41 14.99 5.69 -0.57
N ILE A 42 13.92 6.24 0.01
CA ILE A 42 13.81 7.63 0.43
C ILE A 42 13.54 7.68 1.94
N THR A 43 14.05 8.72 2.58
CA THR A 43 13.68 9.07 3.95
C THR A 43 12.38 9.86 3.90
N LEU A 44 11.35 9.35 4.59
CA LEU A 44 10.13 10.12 4.81
C LEU A 44 10.36 10.96 6.06
N GLU A 45 10.58 12.27 5.89
CA GLU A 45 10.51 13.21 7.01
C GLU A 45 9.04 13.52 7.28
N GLY A 46 8.55 13.02 8.41
CA GLY A 46 7.24 13.38 8.97
C GLY A 46 7.48 13.99 10.35
N LYS A 47 6.82 15.12 10.62
CA LYS A 47 6.78 15.73 11.96
C LYS A 47 6.33 14.74 13.03
#